data_AF-A0A2P5I3Y3-F1
#
_entry.id   AF-A0A2P5I3Y3-F1
#
_cell.length_a   1.000
_cell.length_b   1.000
_cell.length_c   1.000
_cell.angle_alpha   90.00
_cell.angle_beta   90.00
_cell.angle_gamma   90.00
#
_symmetry.space_group_name_H-M   'P 1'
#
loop_
_entity.id
_entity.type
_entity.pdbx_description
1 polymer ?
#
loop_
_entity_poly.entity_id
_entity_poly.type
_entity_poly.pdbx_seq_one_letter_code
_entity_poly.pdbx_strand_id
1 'polypeptide(L)'
;METTYQVAVSLLTVILVMAASYFAYDQGYMDPLIERFGVFMMKAKAEAEAEEMQAQGLKRGEDFVDSVLKGNKQAQDIKAGVGSLGGLKKSL
;
A
#
# COMPACT_ATOMS: atom_id res chain seq x y z
N MET A 1 -46.82 21.47 -16.70
CA MET A 1 -46.27 21.83 -18.02
C MET A 1 -44.80 22.24 -17.88
N GLU A 2 -44.47 23.18 -16.99
CA GLU A 2 -43.09 23.66 -16.76
C GLU A 2 -42.13 22.57 -16.22
N THR A 3 -42.56 21.82 -15.21
CA THR A 3 -41.76 20.71 -14.63
C THR A 3 -41.52 19.57 -15.61
N THR A 4 -42.52 19.21 -16.43
CA THR A 4 -42.37 18.19 -17.47
C THR A 4 -41.36 18.59 -18.55
N TYR A 5 -41.35 19.87 -18.93
CA TYR A 5 -40.37 20.40 -19.88
C TYR A 5 -38.96 20.41 -19.29
N GLN A 6 -38.82 20.83 -18.04
CA GLN A 6 -37.52 20.83 -17.35
C GLN A 6 -36.94 19.42 -17.22
N VAL A 7 -37.78 18.42 -16.91
CA VAL A 7 -37.37 17.01 -16.86
C VAL A 7 -37.00 16.48 -18.24
N ALA A 8 -37.72 16.86 -19.30
CA ALA A 8 -37.38 16.47 -20.66
C ALA A 8 -36.05 17.06 -21.11
N VAL A 9 -35.79 18.34 -20.80
CA VAL A 9 -34.53 19.02 -21.11
C VAL A 9 -33.37 18.40 -20.32
N SER A 10 -33.55 18.06 -19.04
CA SER A 10 -32.50 17.42 -18.24
C SER A 10 -32.19 16.00 -18.73
N LEU A 11 -33.19 15.25 -19.17
CA LEU A 11 -32.97 13.94 -19.80
C LEU A 11 -32.22 14.08 -21.12
N LEU A 12 -32.59 15.04 -21.96
CA LEU A 12 -31.91 15.32 -23.23
C LEU A 12 -30.45 15.70 -23.02
N THR A 13 -30.14 16.54 -22.04
CA THR A 13 -28.75 16.92 -21.75
C THR A 13 -27.94 15.74 -21.25
N VAL A 14 -28.48 14.88 -20.39
CA VAL A 14 -27.80 13.65 -19.95
C VAL A 14 -27.49 12.73 -21.13
N ILE A 15 -28.46 12.52 -22.02
CA ILE A 15 -28.27 11.69 -23.23
C ILE A 15 -27.18 12.28 -24.13
N LEU A 16 -27.19 13.59 -24.36
CA LEU A 16 -26.18 14.26 -25.19
C LEU A 16 -24.78 14.18 -24.57
N VAL A 17 -24.65 14.38 -23.26
CA VAL A 17 -23.36 14.25 -22.55
C VAL A 17 -22.84 12.82 -22.64
N MET A 18 -23.69 11.82 -22.46
CA MET A 18 -23.29 10.41 -22.60
C MET A 18 -22.84 10.08 -24.02
N ALA A 19 -23.60 10.51 -25.04
CA ALA A 19 -23.25 10.27 -26.44
C ALA A 19 -21.92 10.96 -26.83
N ALA A 20 -21.73 12.21 -26.41
CA ALA A 20 -20.50 12.95 -26.66
C ALA A 20 -19.29 12.32 -25.95
N SER A 21 -19.47 11.85 -24.71
CA SER A 21 -18.42 11.18 -23.95
C SER A 21 -18.03 9.84 -24.57
N TYR A 22 -19.02 9.05 -25.02
CA TYR A 22 -18.77 7.79 -25.72
C TYR A 22 -18.02 8.01 -27.03
N PHE A 23 -18.42 9.00 -27.82
CA PHE A 23 -17.73 9.35 -29.06
C PHE A 23 -16.28 9.83 -28.82
N ALA A 24 -16.06 10.64 -27.78
CA ALA A 24 -14.71 11.07 -27.41
C ALA A 24 -13.81 9.91 -26.96
N TYR A 25 -14.39 8.89 -26.32
CA TYR A 25 -13.70 7.65 -25.96
C TYR A 25 -13.36 6.82 -27.21
N ASP A 26 -14.32 6.58 -28.10
CA ASP A 26 -14.14 5.77 -29.31
C ASP A 26 -13.14 6.39 -30.31
N GLN A 27 -13.09 7.73 -30.40
CA GLN A 27 -12.10 8.42 -31.22
C GLN A 27 -10.69 8.50 -30.60
N GLY A 28 -10.47 7.94 -29.40
CA GLY A 28 -9.16 7.93 -28.76
C GLY A 28 -8.70 9.30 -28.23
N TYR A 29 -9.57 10.33 -28.22
CA TYR A 29 -9.24 11.63 -27.61
C TYR A 29 -8.94 11.51 -26.12
N MET A 30 -9.45 10.47 -25.47
CA MET A 30 -9.18 10.15 -24.07
C MET A 30 -7.91 9.30 -23.87
N ASP A 31 -7.31 8.73 -24.92
CA ASP A 31 -6.12 7.88 -24.80
C ASP A 31 -4.94 8.58 -24.10
N PRO A 32 -4.59 9.84 -24.44
CA PRO A 32 -3.49 10.55 -23.75
C PRO A 32 -3.81 10.83 -22.29
N LEU A 33 -5.08 10.96 -21.93
CA LEU A 33 -5.53 11.20 -20.56
C LEU A 33 -5.53 9.88 -19.77
N ILE A 34 -6.03 8.80 -20.35
CA ILE A 34 -6.03 7.46 -19.76
C ILE A 34 -4.60 7.01 -19.51
N GLU A 35 -3.68 7.25 -20.45
CA GLU A 35 -2.26 6.92 -20.28
C GLU A 35 -1.64 7.71 -19.12
N ARG A 36 -1.89 9.03 -19.04
CA ARG A 36 -1.39 9.86 -17.93
C ARG A 36 -1.96 9.42 -16.58
N PHE A 37 -3.25 9.13 -16.51
CA PHE A 37 -3.89 8.62 -15.30
C PHE A 37 -3.38 7.23 -14.93
N GLY A 38 -3.18 6.35 -15.91
CA GLY A 38 -2.61 5.02 -15.72
C GLY A 38 -1.18 5.08 -15.19
N VAL A 39 -0.32 5.91 -15.78
CA VAL A 39 1.06 6.16 -15.30
C VAL A 39 1.04 6.74 -13.88
N PHE A 40 0.14 7.68 -13.60
CA PHE A 40 0.02 8.26 -12.26
C PHE A 40 -0.39 7.21 -11.22
N MET A 41 -1.40 6.39 -11.53
CA MET A 41 -1.84 5.30 -10.66
C MET A 41 -0.77 4.24 -10.45
N MET A 42 0.00 3.90 -11.50
CA MET A 42 1.13 2.97 -11.36
C MET A 42 2.25 3.55 -10.51
N LYS A 43 2.57 4.85 -10.65
CA LYS A 43 3.53 5.52 -9.77
C LYS A 43 3.06 5.52 -8.33
N ALA A 44 1.80 5.86 -8.07
CA ALA A 44 1.23 5.85 -6.73
C ALA A 44 1.26 4.45 -6.10
N LYS A 45 0.93 3.41 -6.87
CA LYS A 45 1.05 2.01 -6.41
C LYS A 45 2.51 1.64 -6.12
N ALA A 46 3.43 2.01 -7.00
CA ALA A 46 4.85 1.72 -6.82
C ALA A 46 5.44 2.45 -5.61
N GLU A 47 5.04 3.69 -5.35
CA GLU A 47 5.42 4.44 -4.15
C GLU A 47 4.87 3.78 -2.89
N ALA A 48 3.61 3.35 -2.89
CA ALA A 48 3.01 2.63 -1.77
C ALA A 48 3.70 1.28 -1.51
N GLU A 49 3.99 0.50 -2.55
CA GLU A 49 4.74 -0.77 -2.42
C GLU A 49 6.17 -0.53 -1.93
N ALA A 50 6.83 0.53 -2.40
CA ALA A 50 8.16 0.90 -1.93
C ALA A 50 8.16 1.30 -0.45
N GLU A 51 7.15 2.06 -0.01
CA GLU A 51 6.98 2.43 1.40
C GLU A 51 6.69 1.21 2.27
N GLU A 52 5.83 0.29 1.79
CA GLU A 52 5.57 -0.96 2.49
C GLU A 52 6.84 -1.83 2.62
N MET A 53 7.62 -1.95 1.55
CA MET A 53 8.89 -2.68 1.58
C MET A 53 9.93 -2.02 2.50
N GLN A 54 10.00 -0.69 2.54
CA GLN A 54 10.85 0.03 3.48
C GLN A 54 10.41 -0.20 4.92
N ALA A 55 9.12 -0.13 5.21
CA ALA A 55 8.59 -0.39 6.55
C ALA A 55 8.82 -1.84 7.00
N GLN A 56 8.63 -2.82 6.11
CA GLN A 56 8.97 -4.21 6.39
C GLN A 56 10.48 -4.41 6.59
N GLY A 57 11.32 -3.73 5.80
CA GLY A 57 12.77 -3.76 5.94
C GLY A 57 13.24 -3.19 7.28
N LEU A 58 12.70 -2.05 7.69
CA LEU A 58 12.96 -1.43 8.98
C LEU A 58 12.58 -2.36 10.14
N LYS A 59 11.36 -2.92 10.12
CA LYS A 59 10.92 -3.88 11.15
C LYS A 59 11.83 -5.10 11.23
N ARG A 60 12.19 -5.70 10.09
CA ARG A 60 13.14 -6.84 10.07
C ARG A 60 14.52 -6.46 10.63
N GLY A 61 14.97 -5.24 10.37
CA GLY A 61 16.22 -4.71 10.93
C GLY A 61 16.16 -4.55 12.45
N GLU A 62 15.08 -3.96 12.97
CA GLU A 62 14.84 -3.83 14.41
C GLU A 62 14.76 -5.19 15.11
N ASP A 63 13.98 -6.12 14.55
CA ASP A 63 13.85 -7.48 15.06
C ASP A 63 15.19 -8.22 15.08
N PHE A 64 16.01 -8.03 14.04
CA PHE A 64 17.36 -8.61 13.99
C PHE A 64 18.24 -8.05 15.12
N VAL A 65 18.28 -6.73 15.30
CA VAL A 65 19.08 -6.09 16.35
C VAL A 65 18.64 -6.55 17.75
N ASP A 66 17.33 -6.60 18.01
CA ASP A 66 16.81 -7.08 19.28
C ASP A 66 17.13 -8.57 19.51
N SER A 67 17.04 -9.40 18.46
CA SER A 67 17.41 -10.82 18.54
C SER A 67 18.90 -11.02 18.90
N VAL A 68 19.80 -10.21 18.34
CA VAL A 68 21.24 -10.26 18.64
C VAL A 68 21.51 -9.81 20.07
N LEU A 69 20.87 -8.72 20.52
CA LEU A 69 21.00 -8.24 21.91
C LEU A 69 20.47 -9.27 22.91
N LYS A 70 19.34 -9.92 22.61
CA LYS A 70 18.75 -10.98 23.44
C LYS A 70 19.63 -12.22 23.47
N GLY A 71 20.18 -12.64 22.33
CA GLY A 71 21.13 -13.76 22.24
C GLY A 71 22.42 -13.47 23.04
N ASN A 72 22.93 -12.25 22.95
CA ASN A 72 24.10 -11.82 23.73
C ASN A 72 23.82 -11.82 25.24
N LYS A 73 22.64 -11.33 25.67
CA LYS A 73 22.22 -11.42 27.08
C LYS A 73 22.09 -12.87 27.54
N GLN A 74 21.45 -13.75 26.76
CA GLN A 74 21.37 -15.18 27.07
C GLN A 74 22.74 -15.84 27.18
N ALA A 75 23.67 -15.52 26.28
CA ALA A 75 25.04 -16.03 26.35
C ALA A 75 25.79 -15.54 27.61
N GLN A 76 25.54 -14.30 28.03
CA GLN A 76 26.10 -13.73 29.26
C GLN A 76 25.49 -14.37 30.52
N ASP A 77 24.18 -14.61 30.53
CA ASP A 77 23.46 -15.28 31.62
C ASP A 77 23.92 -16.73 31.81
N ILE A 78 24.15 -17.47 30.71
CA ILE A 78 24.75 -18.82 30.74
C ILE A 78 26.18 -18.79 31.28
N LYS A 79 27.00 -17.79 30.90
CA LYS A 79 28.36 -17.64 31.44
C LYS A 79 28.35 -17.32 32.94
N ALA A 80 27.41 -16.50 33.40
CA ALA A 80 27.24 -16.09 34.79
C ALA A 80 26.52 -17.15 35.65
N GLY A 81 25.95 -18.19 35.04
CA GLY A 81 25.21 -19.25 35.76
C GLY A 81 23.84 -18.79 36.29
N VAL A 82 23.26 -17.76 35.68
CA VAL A 82 21.99 -17.14 36.09
C VAL A 82 20.88 -17.55 35.10
N GLY A 83 19.68 -17.86 35.61
CA GLY A 83 18.53 -18.31 34.81
C GLY A 83 18.45 -19.84 34.58
N SER A 84 17.40 -20.29 33.89
CA SER A 84 17.09 -21.73 33.72
C SER A 84 18.18 -22.54 32.99
N LEU A 85 18.91 -21.90 32.07
CA LEU A 85 20.04 -22.50 31.34
C LEU A 85 21.37 -22.38 32.09
N GLY A 86 21.52 -21.41 33.01
CA GLY A 86 22.68 -21.31 33.89
C GLY A 86 22.78 -22.46 34.90
N GLY A 87 21.64 -23.05 35.27
CA GLY A 87 21.56 -24.25 36.09
C GLY A 87 22.20 -25.49 35.46
N LEU A 88 22.18 -25.62 34.12
CA LEU A 88 22.80 -26.73 33.38
C LEU A 88 24.32 -26.74 33.49
N LYS A 89 24.98 -25.57 33.60
CA LYS A 89 26.43 -25.47 33.82
C LYS A 89 26.84 -25.81 35.25
N LYS A 90 25.92 -25.71 36.21
CA LYS A 90 26.15 -26.04 37.62
C LYS A 90 25.97 -27.53 37.92
N SER A 91 25.34 -28.27 36.99
CA SER A 91 25.08 -29.72 37.06
C SER A 91 26.01 -30.59 36.21
N LEU A 92 26.93 -29.98 35.46
CA LEU A 92 28.03 -30.62 34.71
C LEU A 92 29.32 -30.48 35.51
#